data_AF-A0AAD5XJ48-F1
#
_entry.id   AF-A0AAD5XJ48-F1
#
_cell.length_a   1.000
_cell.length_b   1.000
_cell.length_c   1.000
_cell.angle_alpha   90.00
_cell.angle_beta   90.00
_cell.angle_gamma   90.00
#
_symmetry.space_group_name_H-M   'P 1'
#
loop_
_entity.id
_entity.type
_entity.pdbx_description
1 polymer ?
#
loop_
_entity_poly.entity_id
_entity_poly.type
_entity_poly.pdbx_seq_one_letter_code
_entity_poly.pdbx_strand_id
1 'polypeptide(L)'
;MWPKMMKKAKAAGVNCIETYLFWNLHEKVKGKHDFTGNLDFLHFNQCAQDAVVSIGPHICAETNYGGYRAWLRDIPGIEIRTNSQPHKKEMEKWVRVVGNMLRPTLAPNGEPVILLQIENEYNLVAKRNGEEGQKYLAWAIQLAQSLTLNVPWVMCLEGMSGAIETIFLPTTTTTTAIVTRIPRWYISAPFDVSLENEDVGFTLNMSSMYKGAIYIKGNNVGRYFITPTFPSADAFTWLSNAPRQFKLNTTCHENTCKLQAFVKIVKNKAYYKRYQTKYRRRREGKTDYQSRKALVTQAKNKYNSPKYRLVVRITNKDIVAQIVYAKIQGDVVLAAAYSHELPRYGVKVGLTNWSAAYCTGLLIARRLLTQLNLADKYEGNQEIDGTYYEVEAVDDAPRPFQCFLDVGLRRTTTGSRVFGVLKGAVDGGLKIPHSENRFPGWDTSSKELDAETLRKYIVGGHVSEYMAELEEDDEDSYKRQFAKYIEEEISPDDFEELYEKAHEAIRENPERIIKEHEYDDEAKEKLKKFKTQRRNLKQRVDRIKQKKASWLAKRAADE
;
A
#
# COMPACT_ATOMS: atom_id res chain seq x y z
N MET A 1 -2.65 20.53 -29.73
CA MET A 1 -3.30 19.23 -29.52
C MET A 1 -2.56 18.37 -28.47
N TRP A 2 -1.28 18.03 -28.67
CA TRP A 2 -0.51 17.15 -27.77
C TRP A 2 -0.45 17.57 -26.29
N PRO A 3 -0.26 18.85 -25.91
CA PRO A 3 -0.24 19.24 -24.50
C PRO A 3 -1.54 18.89 -23.75
N LYS A 4 -2.70 18.99 -24.43
CA LYS A 4 -4.01 18.65 -23.86
C LYS A 4 -4.13 17.13 -23.67
N MET A 5 -3.62 16.33 -24.60
CA MET A 5 -3.63 14.86 -24.53
C MET A 5 -2.73 14.35 -23.40
N MET A 6 -1.50 14.88 -23.31
CA MET A 6 -0.54 14.48 -22.26
C MET A 6 -1.05 14.82 -20.86
N LYS A 7 -1.74 15.95 -20.69
CA LYS A 7 -2.40 16.31 -19.42
C LYS A 7 -3.51 15.31 -19.04
N LYS A 8 -4.32 14.86 -20.00
CA LYS A 8 -5.36 13.84 -19.76
C LYS A 8 -4.76 12.48 -19.42
N ALA A 9 -3.75 12.03 -20.18
CA ALA A 9 -3.03 10.78 -19.90
C ALA A 9 -2.44 10.78 -18.48
N LYS A 10 -1.84 11.91 -18.07
CA LYS A 10 -1.32 12.10 -16.71
C LYS A 10 -2.40 12.07 -15.63
N ALA A 11 -3.55 12.69 -15.88
CA ALA A 11 -4.69 12.64 -14.97
C ALA A 11 -5.24 11.20 -14.82
N ALA A 12 -5.15 10.40 -15.88
CA ALA A 12 -5.49 8.97 -15.88
C ALA A 12 -4.38 8.06 -15.30
N GLY A 13 -3.29 8.63 -14.76
CA GLY A 13 -2.21 7.88 -14.10
C GLY A 13 -1.06 7.43 -15.02
N VAL A 14 -1.10 7.76 -16.31
CA VAL A 14 -0.01 7.46 -17.26
C VAL A 14 1.20 8.37 -16.97
N ASN A 15 2.37 7.77 -16.79
CA ASN A 15 3.61 8.48 -16.42
C ASN A 15 4.67 8.49 -17.54
N CYS A 16 4.56 7.60 -18.53
CA CYS A 16 5.51 7.42 -19.63
C CYS A 16 4.76 7.13 -20.93
N ILE A 17 5.23 7.68 -22.05
CA ILE A 17 4.65 7.50 -23.39
C ILE A 17 5.68 6.83 -24.30
N GLU A 18 5.29 5.79 -25.04
CA GLU A 18 6.13 5.19 -26.07
C GLU A 18 5.65 5.68 -27.44
N THR A 19 6.59 6.13 -28.28
CA THR A 19 6.26 6.62 -29.63
C THR A 19 7.20 6.05 -30.68
N TYR A 20 6.65 5.87 -31.88
CA TYR A 20 7.40 5.44 -33.05
C TYR A 20 7.70 6.63 -33.95
N LEU A 21 8.94 6.72 -34.40
CA LEU A 21 9.30 7.68 -35.43
C LEU A 21 9.07 7.04 -36.80
N PHE A 22 7.94 7.37 -37.40
CA PHE A 22 7.54 6.94 -38.75
C PHE A 22 8.55 7.38 -39.78
N TRP A 23 9.51 6.51 -40.11
CA TRP A 23 10.50 6.84 -41.13
C TRP A 23 9.72 7.34 -42.32
N ASN A 24 8.78 6.56 -42.90
CA ASN A 24 7.93 6.85 -44.08
C ASN A 24 7.23 8.21 -44.15
N LEU A 25 7.00 8.90 -43.03
CA LEU A 25 6.42 10.25 -43.01
C LEU A 25 7.47 11.37 -43.02
N HIS A 26 8.61 11.18 -42.36
CA HIS A 26 9.61 12.22 -42.08
C HIS A 26 10.68 12.47 -43.17
N GLU A 27 10.60 11.78 -44.30
CA GLU A 27 11.57 11.77 -45.42
C GLU A 27 10.90 11.30 -46.74
N LYS A 28 9.75 11.88 -47.10
CA LYS A 28 8.94 11.40 -48.25
C LYS A 28 9.74 11.33 -49.55
N VAL A 29 10.68 12.27 -49.74
CA VAL A 29 11.64 12.31 -50.84
C VAL A 29 13.03 12.07 -50.26
N LYS A 30 13.81 11.21 -50.92
CA LYS A 30 15.17 10.84 -50.48
C LYS A 30 16.02 12.08 -50.17
N GLY A 31 16.55 12.16 -48.95
CA GLY A 31 17.37 13.27 -48.47
C GLY A 31 16.62 14.57 -48.12
N LYS A 32 15.29 14.61 -48.23
CA LYS A 32 14.46 15.75 -47.79
C LYS A 32 13.63 15.35 -46.58
N HIS A 33 14.02 15.82 -45.41
CA HIS A 33 13.33 15.53 -44.16
C HIS A 33 12.29 16.59 -43.81
N ASP A 34 11.17 16.16 -43.22
CA ASP A 34 10.11 17.03 -42.71
C ASP A 34 9.83 16.68 -41.24
N PHE A 35 10.04 17.65 -40.35
CA PHE A 35 9.84 17.55 -38.91
C PHE A 35 8.92 18.66 -38.40
N THR A 36 8.03 19.18 -39.26
CA THR A 36 7.17 20.31 -38.94
C THR A 36 5.74 19.89 -38.65
N GLY A 37 4.98 20.76 -37.96
CA GLY A 37 3.57 20.53 -37.67
C GLY A 37 3.33 19.23 -36.90
N ASN A 38 2.60 18.29 -37.50
CA ASN A 38 2.29 17.00 -36.88
C ASN A 38 3.48 16.01 -36.88
N LEU A 39 4.57 16.33 -37.57
CA LEU A 39 5.81 15.55 -37.62
C LEU A 39 6.90 16.12 -36.69
N ASP A 40 6.57 17.14 -35.89
CA ASP A 40 7.46 17.68 -34.87
C ASP A 40 7.53 16.76 -33.65
N PHE A 41 8.32 15.69 -33.79
CA PHE A 41 8.52 14.72 -32.72
C PHE A 41 9.27 15.31 -31.51
N LEU A 42 10.06 16.39 -31.70
CA LEU A 42 10.77 17.04 -30.60
C LEU A 42 9.77 17.75 -29.68
N HIS A 43 8.84 18.52 -30.25
CA HIS A 43 7.76 19.13 -29.49
C HIS A 43 6.83 18.09 -28.86
N PHE A 44 6.55 16.99 -29.57
CA PHE A 44 5.79 15.86 -29.01
C PHE A 44 6.46 15.29 -27.75
N ASN A 45 7.77 15.00 -27.82
CA ASN A 45 8.53 14.46 -26.69
C ASN A 45 8.55 15.42 -25.50
N GLN A 46 8.71 16.73 -25.75
CA GLN A 46 8.65 17.77 -24.71
C GLN A 46 7.30 17.84 -23.98
N CYS A 47 6.21 17.48 -24.66
CA CYS A 47 4.88 17.45 -24.04
C CYS A 47 4.71 16.27 -23.06
N ALA A 48 5.48 15.20 -23.23
CA ALA A 48 5.43 14.03 -22.37
C ALA A 48 6.14 14.26 -21.03
N GLN A 49 5.74 13.52 -20.00
CA GLN A 49 6.46 13.56 -18.74
C GLN A 49 7.79 12.78 -18.82
N ASP A 50 7.70 11.54 -19.31
CA ASP A 50 8.82 10.68 -19.69
C ASP A 50 8.44 10.01 -21.03
N ALA A 51 9.42 9.76 -21.91
CA ALA A 51 9.20 9.23 -23.25
C ALA A 51 10.21 8.12 -23.62
N VAL A 52 9.71 7.08 -24.30
CA VAL A 52 10.50 6.06 -24.99
C VAL A 52 10.33 6.28 -26.48
N VAL A 53 11.43 6.46 -27.21
CA VAL A 53 11.38 6.79 -28.63
C VAL A 53 11.98 5.65 -29.45
N SER A 54 11.15 5.05 -30.29
CA SER A 54 11.54 4.03 -31.25
C SER A 54 11.96 4.70 -32.55
N ILE A 55 13.27 4.75 -32.79
CA ILE A 55 13.88 5.37 -33.98
C ILE A 55 14.22 4.35 -35.07
N GLY A 56 14.10 3.06 -34.73
CA GLY A 56 14.28 1.96 -35.65
C GLY A 56 13.42 2.10 -36.90
N PRO A 57 13.94 1.71 -38.08
CA PRO A 57 13.25 1.94 -39.35
C PRO A 57 12.00 1.06 -39.52
N HIS A 58 11.90 -0.04 -38.77
CA HIS A 58 10.69 -0.85 -38.70
C HIS A 58 9.85 -0.49 -37.47
N ILE A 59 8.55 -0.32 -37.70
CA ILE A 59 7.58 0.01 -36.66
C ILE A 59 6.69 -1.18 -36.39
N CYS A 60 5.81 -1.53 -37.32
CA CYS A 60 4.94 -2.69 -37.21
C CYS A 60 4.36 -3.08 -38.57
N ALA A 61 4.00 -4.35 -38.74
CA ALA A 61 3.37 -4.89 -39.94
C ALA A 61 2.02 -4.23 -40.30
N GLU A 62 1.35 -3.58 -39.34
CA GLU A 62 0.06 -2.90 -39.53
C GLU A 62 0.16 -1.56 -40.28
N THR A 63 1.39 -1.10 -40.56
CA THR A 63 1.66 0.17 -41.24
C THR A 63 2.16 -0.10 -42.64
N ASN A 64 1.84 0.80 -43.59
CA ASN A 64 2.28 0.65 -44.98
C ASN A 64 3.80 0.43 -45.04
N TYR A 65 4.17 -0.72 -45.62
CA TYR A 65 5.56 -1.18 -45.75
C TYR A 65 6.33 -1.22 -44.42
N GLY A 66 5.65 -1.46 -43.29
CA GLY A 66 6.29 -1.60 -41.98
C GLY A 66 6.88 -0.32 -41.40
N GLY A 67 6.54 0.85 -41.96
CA GLY A 67 7.12 2.15 -41.63
C GLY A 67 8.30 2.55 -42.53
N TYR A 68 8.71 1.68 -43.46
CA TYR A 68 9.77 1.92 -44.43
C TYR A 68 9.29 2.75 -45.65
N ARG A 69 10.25 3.20 -46.46
CA ARG A 69 9.98 3.88 -47.74
C ARG A 69 9.78 2.95 -48.90
N ALA A 70 8.85 3.33 -49.78
CA ALA A 70 8.68 2.70 -51.08
C ALA A 70 9.97 2.75 -51.91
N TRP A 71 10.66 3.89 -51.97
CA TRP A 71 11.89 4.05 -52.77
C TRP A 71 13.07 3.19 -52.28
N LEU A 72 13.01 2.65 -51.05
CA LEU A 72 14.04 1.70 -50.62
C LEU A 72 14.01 0.44 -51.50
N ARG A 73 12.84 0.02 -52.01
CA ARG A 73 12.71 -1.12 -52.92
C ARG A 73 13.49 -0.96 -54.23
N ASP A 74 13.61 0.29 -54.70
CA ASP A 74 14.20 0.58 -56.01
C ASP A 74 15.74 0.59 -55.97
N ILE A 75 16.34 0.38 -54.78
CA ILE A 75 17.78 0.26 -54.62
C ILE A 75 18.21 -1.16 -55.05
N PRO A 76 19.10 -1.30 -56.06
CA PRO A 76 19.55 -2.62 -56.50
C PRO A 76 20.18 -3.43 -55.36
N GLY A 77 19.73 -4.67 -55.17
CA GLY A 77 20.28 -5.60 -54.18
C GLY A 77 19.93 -5.30 -52.73
N ILE A 78 18.94 -4.45 -52.46
CA ILE A 78 18.49 -4.18 -51.10
C ILE A 78 17.55 -5.27 -50.58
N GLU A 79 17.86 -5.75 -49.38
CA GLU A 79 16.98 -6.62 -48.62
C GLU A 79 16.73 -5.99 -47.25
N ILE A 80 15.49 -5.59 -47.02
CA ILE A 80 15.10 -4.88 -45.81
C ILE A 80 15.09 -5.84 -44.62
N ARG A 81 15.56 -5.36 -43.46
CA ARG A 81 15.64 -6.16 -42.21
C ARG A 81 16.55 -7.39 -42.34
N THR A 82 17.53 -7.37 -43.23
CA THR A 82 18.58 -8.39 -43.35
C THR A 82 19.96 -7.77 -43.22
N ASN A 83 21.00 -8.61 -43.27
CA ASN A 83 22.40 -8.20 -43.20
C ASN A 83 22.91 -7.46 -44.46
N SER A 84 22.02 -7.08 -45.38
CA SER A 84 22.38 -6.46 -46.67
C SER A 84 23.05 -5.08 -46.49
N GLN A 85 24.15 -4.87 -47.20
CA GLN A 85 24.91 -3.61 -47.13
C GLN A 85 24.09 -2.38 -47.58
N PRO A 86 23.25 -2.46 -48.64
CA PRO A 86 22.40 -1.34 -49.04
C PRO A 86 21.39 -0.93 -47.95
N HIS A 87 20.76 -1.90 -47.26
CA HIS A 87 19.83 -1.62 -46.15
C HIS A 87 20.54 -0.98 -44.97
N LYS A 88 21.68 -1.54 -44.55
CA LYS A 88 22.50 -0.99 -43.46
C LYS A 88 22.90 0.45 -43.70
N LYS A 89 23.32 0.78 -44.92
CA LYS A 89 23.75 2.13 -45.30
C LYS A 89 22.62 3.15 -45.19
N GLU A 90 21.42 2.81 -45.64
CA GLU A 90 20.28 3.72 -45.56
C GLU A 90 19.71 3.82 -44.13
N MET A 91 19.65 2.71 -43.39
CA MET A 91 19.28 2.72 -41.98
C MET A 91 20.25 3.54 -41.13
N GLU A 92 21.55 3.41 -41.35
CA GLU A 92 22.57 4.20 -40.65
C GLU A 92 22.38 5.71 -40.88
N LYS A 93 22.13 6.15 -42.12
CA LYS A 93 21.86 7.56 -42.41
C LYS A 93 20.66 8.07 -41.62
N TRP A 94 19.56 7.33 -41.67
CA TRP A 94 18.33 7.69 -40.96
C TRP A 94 18.54 7.79 -39.45
N VAL A 95 19.11 6.74 -38.86
CA VAL A 95 19.36 6.66 -37.42
C VAL A 95 20.32 7.76 -36.97
N ARG A 96 21.33 8.12 -37.77
CA ARG A 96 22.25 9.23 -37.46
C ARG A 96 21.55 10.59 -37.52
N VAL A 97 20.71 10.85 -38.52
CA VAL A 97 19.93 12.10 -38.62
C VAL A 97 19.03 12.26 -37.39
N VAL A 98 18.23 11.24 -37.10
CA VAL A 98 17.27 11.25 -35.98
C VAL A 98 17.98 11.27 -34.63
N GLY A 99 19.02 10.45 -34.46
CA GLY A 99 19.81 10.39 -33.23
C GLY A 99 20.46 11.73 -32.89
N ASN A 100 20.97 12.45 -33.89
CA ASN A 100 21.52 13.79 -33.70
C ASN A 100 20.45 14.81 -33.33
N MET A 101 19.27 14.74 -33.94
CA MET A 101 18.15 15.63 -33.60
C MET A 101 17.57 15.37 -32.21
N LEU A 102 17.63 14.13 -31.73
CA LEU A 102 17.11 13.76 -30.41
C LEU A 102 17.97 14.29 -29.26
N ARG A 103 19.27 14.52 -29.47
CA ARG A 103 20.23 14.99 -28.44
C ARG A 103 19.64 16.04 -27.48
N PRO A 104 19.06 17.18 -27.94
CA PRO A 104 18.48 18.19 -27.05
C PRO A 104 17.28 17.73 -26.24
N THR A 105 16.64 16.59 -26.55
CA THR A 105 15.46 16.07 -25.83
C THR A 105 15.75 14.87 -24.93
N LEU A 106 17.02 14.48 -24.81
CA LEU A 106 17.45 13.33 -24.02
C LEU A 106 17.52 13.62 -22.51
N ALA A 107 17.21 12.59 -21.72
CA ALA A 107 17.26 12.58 -20.27
C ALA A 107 18.52 13.19 -19.61
N PRO A 108 19.75 12.98 -20.12
CA PRO A 108 20.96 13.61 -19.56
C PRO A 108 20.94 15.14 -19.61
N ASN A 109 20.19 15.71 -20.55
CA ASN A 109 19.99 17.16 -20.68
C ASN A 109 18.81 17.68 -19.84
N GLY A 110 18.20 16.83 -18.98
CA GLY A 110 17.05 17.16 -18.16
C GLY A 110 15.69 16.88 -18.81
N GLU A 111 15.69 16.38 -20.05
CA GLU A 111 14.53 16.35 -20.95
C GLU A 111 13.78 15.00 -20.92
N PRO A 112 12.61 14.85 -21.59
CA PRO A 112 11.72 13.70 -21.35
C PRO A 112 12.16 12.35 -21.93
N VAL A 113 13.07 12.29 -22.91
CA VAL A 113 13.41 11.00 -23.57
C VAL A 113 14.37 10.17 -22.72
N ILE A 114 13.87 9.07 -22.15
CA ILE A 114 14.59 8.24 -21.16
C ILE A 114 15.13 6.92 -21.71
N LEU A 115 14.61 6.45 -22.85
CA LEU A 115 15.03 5.22 -23.53
C LEU A 115 14.89 5.38 -25.05
N LEU A 116 15.78 4.74 -25.80
CA LEU A 116 15.72 4.68 -27.26
C LEU A 116 15.61 3.23 -27.73
N GLN A 117 14.82 2.98 -28.76
CA GLN A 117 14.70 1.65 -29.36
C GLN A 117 15.19 1.68 -30.82
N ILE A 118 16.08 0.76 -31.15
CA ILE A 118 16.71 0.66 -32.48
C ILE A 118 16.01 -0.35 -33.40
N GLU A 119 15.28 -1.33 -32.84
CA GLU A 119 14.50 -2.31 -33.60
C GLU A 119 13.27 -2.80 -32.83
N ASN A 120 12.21 -3.18 -33.54
CA ASN A 120 10.94 -3.70 -33.05
C ASN A 120 10.63 -5.12 -33.55
N GLU A 121 10.30 -6.07 -32.68
CA GLU A 121 9.78 -7.43 -33.01
C GLU A 121 10.67 -8.20 -34.01
N TYR A 122 12.00 -8.10 -33.88
CA TYR A 122 12.93 -8.70 -34.85
C TYR A 122 13.12 -10.22 -34.65
N ASN A 123 12.72 -10.78 -33.52
CA ASN A 123 12.87 -12.21 -33.21
C ASN A 123 12.28 -13.15 -34.27
N LEU A 124 11.09 -12.82 -34.81
CA LEU A 124 10.43 -13.61 -35.85
C LEU A 124 11.22 -13.60 -37.16
N VAL A 125 11.88 -12.47 -37.46
CA VAL A 125 12.71 -12.30 -38.66
C VAL A 125 14.09 -12.93 -38.47
N ALA A 126 14.68 -12.80 -37.28
CA ALA A 126 15.96 -13.39 -36.92
C ALA A 126 15.92 -14.93 -37.05
N LYS A 127 14.85 -15.58 -36.56
CA LYS A 127 14.67 -17.04 -36.69
C LYS A 127 14.60 -17.49 -38.15
N ARG A 128 13.98 -16.70 -39.03
CA ARG A 128 13.88 -17.00 -40.46
C ARG A 128 15.22 -16.86 -41.19
N ASN A 129 16.04 -15.90 -40.77
CA ASN A 129 17.30 -15.55 -41.45
C ASN A 129 18.55 -16.20 -40.83
N GLY A 130 18.39 -17.01 -39.78
CA GLY A 130 19.49 -17.75 -39.15
C GLY A 130 20.64 -16.85 -38.69
N GLU A 131 21.89 -17.26 -38.99
CA GLU A 131 23.11 -16.53 -38.61
C GLU A 131 23.18 -15.10 -39.19
N GLU A 132 22.66 -14.88 -40.39
CA GLU A 132 22.66 -13.55 -41.02
C GLU A 132 21.75 -12.57 -40.28
N GLY A 133 20.64 -13.06 -39.71
CA GLY A 133 19.78 -12.26 -38.82
C GLY A 133 20.51 -11.80 -37.56
N GLN A 134 21.32 -12.68 -36.97
CA GLN A 134 22.13 -12.36 -35.80
C GLN A 134 23.25 -11.34 -36.11
N LYS A 135 23.92 -11.47 -37.27
CA LYS A 135 24.91 -10.49 -37.74
C LYS A 135 24.32 -9.10 -37.97
N TYR A 136 23.11 -9.03 -38.53
CA TYR A 136 22.37 -7.78 -38.66
C TYR A 136 22.07 -7.15 -37.28
N LEU A 137 21.63 -7.97 -36.33
CA LEU A 137 21.31 -7.50 -34.98
C LEU A 137 22.54 -6.96 -34.24
N ALA A 138 23.65 -7.68 -34.29
CA ALA A 138 24.94 -7.24 -33.74
C ALA A 138 25.38 -5.90 -34.36
N TRP A 139 25.22 -5.74 -35.68
CA TRP A 139 25.50 -4.48 -36.37
C TRP A 139 24.58 -3.34 -35.91
N ALA A 140 23.28 -3.58 -35.73
CA ALA A 140 22.34 -2.55 -35.26
C ALA A 140 22.68 -2.06 -33.84
N ILE A 141 23.12 -2.97 -32.96
CA ILE A 141 23.60 -2.65 -31.61
C ILE A 141 24.88 -1.80 -31.69
N GLN A 142 25.84 -2.19 -32.53
CA GLN A 142 27.07 -1.41 -32.74
C GLN A 142 26.78 0.00 -33.28
N LEU A 143 25.84 0.12 -34.23
CA LEU A 143 25.37 1.40 -34.74
C LEU A 143 24.78 2.26 -33.61
N ALA A 144 23.89 1.70 -32.79
CA ALA A 144 23.28 2.38 -31.65
C ALA A 144 24.33 2.87 -30.63
N GLN A 145 25.31 2.03 -30.31
CA GLN A 145 26.43 2.39 -29.42
C GLN A 145 27.30 3.50 -30.02
N SER A 146 27.53 3.50 -31.34
CA SER A 146 28.36 4.51 -32.03
C SER A 146 27.81 5.94 -31.94
N LEU A 147 26.50 6.12 -31.67
CA LEU A 147 25.86 7.43 -31.62
C LEU A 147 26.13 8.19 -30.32
N THR A 148 26.64 7.53 -29.28
CA THR A 148 27.01 8.14 -27.98
C THR A 148 25.93 9.09 -27.41
N LEU A 149 24.68 8.63 -27.40
CA LEU A 149 23.52 9.43 -26.96
C LEU A 149 23.32 9.45 -25.44
N ASN A 150 24.15 8.75 -24.65
CA ASN A 150 24.11 8.73 -23.17
C ASN A 150 22.73 8.36 -22.57
N VAL A 151 21.90 7.65 -23.33
CA VAL A 151 20.60 7.10 -22.94
C VAL A 151 20.60 5.60 -23.26
N PRO A 152 20.01 4.74 -22.42
CA PRO A 152 19.99 3.30 -22.70
C PRO A 152 19.20 2.96 -23.95
N TRP A 153 19.68 1.91 -24.64
CA TRP A 153 19.00 1.33 -25.79
C TRP A 153 18.22 0.08 -25.38
N VAL A 154 17.00 -0.05 -25.89
CA VAL A 154 16.15 -1.22 -25.70
C VAL A 154 15.81 -1.89 -27.03
N MET A 155 15.42 -3.15 -26.94
CA MET A 155 15.00 -4.00 -28.05
C MET A 155 13.66 -4.66 -27.69
N CYS A 156 12.79 -4.83 -28.69
CA CYS A 156 11.49 -5.49 -28.48
C CYS A 156 11.57 -6.99 -28.84
N LEU A 157 11.33 -7.88 -27.85
CA LEU A 157 11.34 -9.36 -27.89
C LEU A 157 12.72 -10.02 -28.22
N GLU A 158 13.53 -10.37 -27.20
CA GLU A 158 14.78 -11.20 -27.13
C GLU A 158 15.89 -10.95 -28.18
N GLY A 159 17.22 -11.03 -27.95
CA GLY A 159 18.08 -11.46 -26.84
C GLY A 159 19.43 -11.98 -27.39
N MET A 160 20.39 -11.09 -27.71
CA MET A 160 21.81 -11.44 -28.01
C MET A 160 22.74 -10.75 -27.00
N SER A 161 23.85 -11.41 -26.64
CA SER A 161 24.95 -10.83 -25.86
C SER A 161 25.38 -9.48 -26.46
N GLY A 162 25.07 -8.38 -25.76
CA GLY A 162 25.37 -7.00 -26.17
C GLY A 162 24.15 -6.10 -26.41
N ALA A 163 22.94 -6.65 -26.59
CA ALA A 163 21.69 -5.88 -26.50
C ALA A 163 21.11 -5.99 -25.09
N ILE A 164 20.74 -4.85 -24.50
CA ILE A 164 20.21 -4.79 -23.13
C ILE A 164 18.77 -5.35 -23.14
N GLU A 165 18.65 -6.65 -22.88
CA GLU A 165 17.53 -7.16 -22.10
C GLU A 165 18.03 -7.38 -20.67
N THR A 166 17.50 -6.62 -19.73
CA THR A 166 17.76 -6.76 -18.28
C THR A 166 19.10 -6.19 -17.79
N ILE A 167 19.01 -5.52 -16.64
CA ILE A 167 20.11 -4.87 -15.92
C ILE A 167 21.20 -5.92 -15.57
N PHE A 168 22.41 -5.78 -16.12
CA PHE A 168 23.61 -6.43 -15.57
C PHE A 168 24.21 -5.51 -14.49
N LEU A 169 24.21 -5.99 -13.24
CA LEU A 169 25.07 -5.45 -12.18
C LEU A 169 26.43 -6.17 -12.25
N PRO A 170 27.57 -5.44 -12.29
CA PRO A 170 28.87 -6.07 -12.28
C PRO A 170 29.24 -6.43 -10.85
N THR A 171 29.05 -7.69 -10.47
CA THR A 171 29.90 -8.30 -9.44
C THR A 171 30.25 -9.71 -9.87
N THR A 172 31.55 -9.91 -10.05
CA THR A 172 32.28 -11.18 -10.08
C THR A 172 31.99 -12.14 -11.23
N THR A 173 33.08 -12.43 -11.95
CA THR A 173 33.35 -13.62 -12.76
C THR A 173 32.54 -14.83 -12.31
N THR A 174 31.61 -15.32 -13.15
CA THR A 174 31.33 -16.73 -13.50
C THR A 174 29.96 -16.84 -14.18
N THR A 175 29.94 -17.53 -15.32
CA THR A 175 28.79 -17.93 -16.13
C THR A 175 27.80 -18.80 -15.34
N THR A 176 26.53 -18.41 -15.21
CA THR A 176 25.41 -19.38 -15.06
C THR A 176 24.07 -18.74 -15.45
N ALA A 177 23.33 -19.41 -16.33
CA ALA A 177 21.95 -19.11 -16.70
C ALA A 177 20.99 -19.59 -15.60
N ILE A 178 19.99 -18.78 -15.21
CA ILE A 178 18.86 -19.25 -14.40
C ILE A 178 17.54 -18.72 -14.98
N VAL A 179 16.78 -19.67 -15.54
CA VAL A 179 15.36 -19.61 -15.87
C VAL A 179 14.54 -19.60 -14.58
N THR A 180 13.48 -18.78 -14.47
CA THR A 180 12.31 -19.10 -13.62
C THR A 180 11.02 -18.46 -14.16
N ARG A 181 9.88 -19.16 -13.95
CA ARG A 181 8.48 -18.86 -14.34
C ARG A 181 7.60 -18.58 -13.08
N ILE A 182 6.38 -18.00 -13.28
CA ILE A 182 5.10 -18.05 -12.46
C ILE A 182 4.96 -17.05 -11.27
N PRO A 183 3.77 -16.46 -10.88
CA PRO A 183 2.37 -16.61 -11.34
C PRO A 183 1.62 -15.33 -11.79
N ARG A 184 0.43 -15.59 -12.36
CA ARG A 184 -0.58 -14.70 -12.94
C ARG A 184 -1.72 -14.50 -11.92
N TRP A 185 -2.15 -13.25 -11.67
CA TRP A 185 -3.41 -12.97 -10.96
C TRP A 185 -4.17 -11.84 -11.67
N TYR A 186 -5.46 -12.10 -11.96
CA TYR A 186 -6.42 -11.19 -12.57
C TYR A 186 -7.12 -10.36 -11.48
N ILE A 187 -7.26 -9.05 -11.69
CA ILE A 187 -8.33 -8.25 -11.09
C ILE A 187 -8.87 -7.33 -12.19
N SER A 188 -10.12 -7.59 -12.61
CA SER A 188 -10.90 -6.65 -13.40
C SER A 188 -11.46 -5.57 -12.47
N ALA A 189 -11.24 -4.30 -12.81
CA ALA A 189 -12.05 -3.20 -12.33
C ALA A 189 -12.51 -2.42 -13.57
N PRO A 190 -13.82 -2.26 -13.80
CA PRO A 190 -14.31 -1.45 -14.90
C PRO A 190 -14.01 0.02 -14.57
N PHE A 191 -13.28 0.69 -15.45
CA PHE A 191 -13.25 2.15 -15.47
C PHE A 191 -14.32 2.60 -16.44
N ASP A 192 -15.43 3.12 -15.91
CA ASP A 192 -16.38 3.90 -16.69
C ASP A 192 -15.71 5.21 -17.10
N VAL A 193 -15.30 5.29 -18.36
CA VAL A 193 -15.12 6.57 -19.03
C VAL A 193 -16.18 6.63 -20.11
N SER A 194 -17.34 7.19 -19.79
CA SER A 194 -18.28 7.65 -20.82
C SER A 194 -17.60 8.76 -21.61
N LEU A 195 -17.20 8.45 -22.85
CA LEU A 195 -16.81 9.44 -23.85
C LEU A 195 -18.02 9.65 -24.77
N GLU A 196 -19.00 10.39 -24.28
CA GLU A 196 -20.02 10.97 -25.15
C GLU A 196 -19.41 12.16 -25.91
N ASN A 197 -19.40 12.05 -27.25
CA ASN A 197 -19.60 13.04 -28.33
C ASN A 197 -18.96 14.45 -28.20
N GLU A 198 -18.44 15.14 -29.20
CA GLU A 198 -18.18 15.10 -30.66
C GLU A 198 -17.04 16.16 -30.82
N ASP A 199 -16.02 16.08 -31.68
CA ASP A 199 -16.06 16.50 -33.10
C ASP A 199 -14.71 16.21 -33.82
N VAL A 200 -13.91 15.30 -33.27
CA VAL A 200 -12.66 14.83 -33.90
C VAL A 200 -12.54 13.37 -33.55
N GLY A 201 -12.74 12.46 -34.52
CA GLY A 201 -12.75 11.00 -34.31
C GLY A 201 -11.57 10.54 -33.45
N PHE A 202 -11.85 10.35 -32.16
CA PHE A 202 -10.91 10.06 -31.09
C PHE A 202 -11.41 8.83 -30.37
N THR A 203 -10.64 7.75 -30.46
CA THR A 203 -10.96 6.49 -29.79
C THR A 203 -9.71 6.03 -29.05
N LEU A 204 -9.84 5.81 -27.75
CA LEU A 204 -8.85 5.09 -26.95
C LEU A 204 -9.27 3.63 -26.95
N ASN A 205 -8.56 2.79 -27.69
CA ASN A 205 -8.86 1.36 -27.72
C ASN A 205 -7.94 0.62 -26.73
N MET A 206 -8.55 -0.09 -25.79
CA MET A 206 -7.86 -1.01 -24.86
C MET A 206 -7.91 -2.45 -25.39
N SER A 207 -7.50 -2.65 -26.63
CA SER A 207 -7.37 -3.98 -27.22
C SER A 207 -5.95 -4.50 -27.00
N SER A 208 -5.78 -5.25 -25.91
CA SER A 208 -4.64 -6.15 -25.57
C SER A 208 -3.56 -5.67 -24.58
N MET A 209 -3.18 -6.61 -23.70
CA MET A 209 -1.95 -6.67 -22.90
C MET A 209 -1.46 -5.36 -22.25
N TYR A 210 -2.35 -4.64 -21.56
CA TYR A 210 -2.00 -3.41 -20.80
C TYR A 210 -1.39 -2.27 -21.65
N LYS A 211 -1.57 -2.32 -22.97
CA LYS A 211 -1.20 -1.29 -23.95
C LYS A 211 -2.47 -0.71 -24.57
N GLY A 212 -2.57 0.62 -24.62
CA GLY A 212 -3.61 1.32 -25.36
C GLY A 212 -3.04 2.00 -26.60
N ALA A 213 -3.87 2.17 -27.62
CA ALA A 213 -3.50 2.91 -28.83
C ALA A 213 -4.33 4.19 -28.95
N ILE A 214 -3.68 5.27 -29.39
CA ILE A 214 -4.30 6.57 -29.61
C ILE A 214 -4.63 6.68 -31.08
N TYR A 215 -5.93 6.84 -31.40
CA TYR A 215 -6.39 7.06 -32.75
C TYR A 215 -6.82 8.51 -32.96
N ILE A 216 -6.37 9.12 -34.06
CA ILE A 216 -6.81 10.44 -34.52
C ILE A 216 -7.29 10.29 -35.95
N LYS A 217 -8.59 10.57 -36.20
CA LYS A 217 -9.22 10.42 -37.53
C LYS A 217 -8.99 9.03 -38.15
N GLY A 218 -9.07 7.98 -37.32
CA GLY A 218 -8.85 6.58 -37.75
C GLY A 218 -7.38 6.14 -37.87
N ASN A 219 -6.40 7.04 -37.71
CA ASN A 219 -4.98 6.69 -37.78
C ASN A 219 -4.38 6.50 -36.39
N ASN A 220 -3.63 5.41 -36.18
CA ASN A 220 -2.86 5.19 -34.95
C ASN A 220 -1.67 6.15 -34.90
N VAL A 221 -1.61 7.01 -33.88
CA VAL A 221 -0.57 8.03 -33.72
C VAL A 221 0.40 7.74 -32.56
N GLY A 222 0.20 6.65 -31.81
CA GLY A 222 1.06 6.31 -30.68
C GLY A 222 0.43 5.27 -29.75
N ARG A 223 1.30 4.60 -28.99
CA ARG A 223 0.90 3.63 -27.96
C ARG A 223 1.14 4.23 -26.57
N TYR A 224 0.35 3.84 -25.59
CA TYR A 224 0.57 4.22 -24.19
C TYR A 224 0.43 3.02 -23.28
N PHE A 225 1.15 3.04 -22.17
CA PHE A 225 1.05 2.03 -21.12
C PHE A 225 0.23 2.57 -19.97
N ILE A 226 -0.65 1.73 -19.42
CA ILE A 226 -1.32 2.02 -18.16
C ILE A 226 -0.53 1.32 -17.06
N THR A 227 0.18 2.08 -16.23
CA THR A 227 0.86 1.56 -15.05
C THR A 227 -0.01 1.80 -13.82
N PRO A 228 -0.69 0.79 -13.26
CA PRO A 228 -1.33 0.95 -11.97
C PRO A 228 -0.24 1.05 -10.88
N THR A 229 -0.32 2.07 -10.03
CA THR A 229 0.56 2.19 -8.87
C THR A 229 0.12 1.22 -7.78
N PHE A 230 0.90 0.16 -7.53
CA PHE A 230 0.64 -0.77 -6.42
C PHE A 230 1.76 -0.75 -5.36
N PRO A 231 1.41 -0.87 -4.06
CA PRO A 231 2.35 -0.93 -2.95
C PRO A 231 2.49 -2.38 -2.40
N SER A 232 2.90 -3.36 -3.20
CA SER A 232 3.49 -4.61 -2.69
C SER A 232 3.99 -5.49 -3.83
N ALA A 233 4.92 -6.37 -3.47
CA ALA A 233 5.82 -7.13 -4.34
C ALA A 233 5.15 -8.11 -5.31
N ASP A 234 5.87 -8.27 -6.42
CA ASP A 234 5.95 -9.40 -7.36
C ASP A 234 4.78 -9.66 -8.34
N ALA A 235 5.02 -9.34 -9.63
CA ALA A 235 4.37 -9.96 -10.78
C ALA A 235 5.23 -9.88 -12.06
N PHE A 236 5.26 -10.98 -12.80
CA PHE A 236 6.00 -11.21 -14.06
C PHE A 236 5.74 -10.14 -15.11
N THR A 237 6.82 -9.73 -15.79
CA THR A 237 6.90 -8.45 -16.49
C THR A 237 7.69 -8.60 -17.79
N TRP A 238 7.02 -8.42 -18.94
CA TRP A 238 7.68 -8.02 -20.18
C TRP A 238 7.62 -6.48 -20.23
N LEU A 239 8.72 -5.82 -19.83
CA LEU A 239 8.90 -4.36 -19.72
C LEU A 239 7.74 -3.58 -19.03
N SER A 240 7.54 -3.86 -17.75
CA SER A 240 6.55 -3.22 -16.84
C SER A 240 7.22 -2.39 -15.74
N ASN A 241 8.53 -2.13 -15.86
CA ASN A 241 9.22 -1.12 -15.08
C ASN A 241 10.26 -0.49 -16.00
N ALA A 242 10.01 0.71 -16.50
CA ALA A 242 11.11 1.64 -16.72
C ALA A 242 11.43 2.20 -15.31
N PRO A 243 12.46 1.68 -14.60
CA PRO A 243 12.81 2.23 -13.31
C PRO A 243 13.05 3.73 -13.45
N ARG A 244 12.61 4.51 -12.47
CA ARG A 244 12.82 5.96 -12.34
C ARG A 244 14.31 6.41 -12.33
N GLN A 245 15.25 5.54 -12.73
CA GLN A 245 16.69 5.66 -12.51
C GLN A 245 17.50 6.26 -13.68
N PHE A 246 16.91 6.54 -14.85
CA PHE A 246 17.68 7.02 -16.01
C PHE A 246 17.52 8.52 -16.26
N LYS A 247 18.22 9.34 -15.46
CA LYS A 247 18.60 10.73 -15.82
C LYS A 247 19.97 11.03 -15.19
N LEU A 248 21.07 10.79 -15.90
CA LEU A 248 22.44 11.06 -15.43
C LEU A 248 22.86 12.50 -15.76
N ASN A 249 23.32 13.26 -14.76
CA ASN A 249 24.11 14.48 -14.95
C ASN A 249 25.54 14.20 -14.47
N THR A 250 26.54 14.52 -15.29
CA THR A 250 27.97 14.25 -15.01
C THR A 250 28.62 15.41 -14.28
N THR A 251 29.25 15.13 -13.14
CA THR A 251 30.44 15.87 -12.70
C THR A 251 31.47 14.85 -12.27
N CYS A 252 32.54 14.72 -13.07
CA CYS A 252 33.66 13.80 -12.85
C CYS A 252 34.64 14.38 -11.82
N HIS A 253 34.96 13.60 -10.79
CA HIS A 253 36.28 13.61 -10.18
C HIS A 253 36.74 12.16 -9.96
N GLU A 254 37.85 11.83 -10.61
CA GLU A 254 38.79 10.73 -10.37
C GLU A 254 38.26 9.27 -10.43
N ASN A 255 38.53 8.65 -11.59
CA ASN A 255 38.93 7.26 -11.84
C ASN A 255 38.19 6.06 -11.20
N THR A 256 36.96 6.21 -10.71
CA THR A 256 36.02 5.08 -10.58
C THR A 256 34.60 5.49 -10.95
N CYS A 257 34.16 5.13 -12.15
CA CYS A 257 32.81 5.45 -12.64
C CYS A 257 31.78 4.55 -11.94
N LYS A 258 31.34 4.92 -10.73
CA LYS A 258 30.19 4.32 -10.06
C LYS A 258 28.90 4.93 -10.64
N LEU A 259 28.09 4.12 -11.33
CA LEU A 259 26.73 4.47 -11.74
C LEU A 259 25.90 4.89 -10.51
N GLN A 260 25.64 6.19 -10.35
CA GLN A 260 24.71 6.71 -9.35
C GLN A 260 23.34 7.00 -9.99
N ALA A 261 22.31 6.31 -9.51
CA ALA A 261 20.93 6.51 -9.94
C ALA A 261 20.33 7.81 -9.36
N PHE A 262 19.71 8.65 -10.18
CA PHE A 262 19.08 9.90 -9.74
C PHE A 262 17.61 9.68 -9.36
N VAL A 263 17.25 9.95 -8.09
CA VAL A 263 15.86 10.01 -7.63
C VAL A 263 15.40 11.47 -7.64
N LYS A 264 14.35 11.80 -8.39
CA LYS A 264 13.70 13.13 -8.27
C LYS A 264 13.30 13.34 -6.81
N ILE A 265 13.94 14.30 -6.13
CA ILE A 265 13.67 14.59 -4.72
C ILE A 265 12.29 15.27 -4.61
N VAL A 266 11.25 14.46 -4.42
CA VAL A 266 9.87 14.93 -4.22
C VAL A 266 9.73 15.63 -2.86
N LYS A 267 10.41 15.12 -1.82
CA LYS A 267 10.43 15.69 -0.47
C LYS A 267 11.53 16.75 -0.32
N ASN A 268 11.47 17.80 -1.14
CA ASN A 268 12.42 18.91 -1.08
C ASN A 268 11.96 20.01 -0.11
N LYS A 269 12.77 21.07 0.05
CA LYS A 269 12.42 22.23 0.89
C LYS A 269 11.07 22.85 0.50
N ALA A 270 10.76 22.91 -0.79
CA ALA A 270 9.50 23.45 -1.31
C ALA A 270 8.28 22.56 -0.97
N TYR A 271 8.48 21.24 -0.87
CA TYR A 271 7.47 20.31 -0.37
C TYR A 271 7.18 20.57 1.11
N TYR A 272 8.20 20.57 1.97
CA TYR A 272 8.01 20.76 3.41
C TYR A 272 7.44 22.13 3.77
N LYS A 273 7.77 23.19 3.01
CA LYS A 273 7.15 24.51 3.15
C LYS A 273 5.63 24.51 2.93
N ARG A 274 5.10 23.56 2.14
CA ARG A 274 3.66 23.44 1.81
C ARG A 274 3.02 22.22 2.46
N TYR A 275 3.79 21.42 3.20
CA TYR A 275 3.30 20.17 3.76
C TYR A 275 2.47 20.44 5.02
N GLN A 276 1.17 20.21 4.92
CA GLN A 276 0.27 20.31 6.06
C GLN A 276 0.22 18.99 6.82
N THR A 277 0.73 18.97 8.05
CA THR A 277 0.64 17.79 8.92
C THR A 277 -0.80 17.56 9.36
N LYS A 278 -1.29 16.32 9.20
CA LYS A 278 -2.53 15.89 9.83
C LYS A 278 -2.40 15.87 11.36
N TYR A 279 -3.53 15.85 12.07
CA TYR A 279 -3.55 15.76 13.54
C TYR A 279 -2.69 14.61 14.08
N ARG A 280 -2.09 14.80 15.25
CA ARG A 280 -1.13 13.85 15.86
C ARG A 280 -1.66 12.41 15.86
N ARG A 281 -2.87 12.18 16.41
CA ARG A 281 -3.47 10.83 16.49
C ARG A 281 -3.87 10.24 15.14
N ARG A 282 -4.08 11.07 14.10
CA ARG A 282 -4.30 10.62 12.73
C ARG A 282 -3.01 10.15 12.07
N ARG A 283 -1.89 10.84 12.34
CA ARG A 283 -0.54 10.42 11.90
C ARG A 283 -0.09 9.13 12.59
N GLU A 284 -0.45 8.95 13.86
CA GLU A 284 -0.23 7.69 14.58
C GLU A 284 -1.19 6.56 14.16
N GLY A 285 -2.19 6.84 13.32
CA GLY A 285 -3.17 5.83 12.89
C GLY A 285 -4.04 5.29 14.02
N LYS A 286 -4.31 6.08 15.07
CA LYS A 286 -5.06 5.64 16.26
C LYS A 286 -6.49 6.16 16.35
N THR A 287 -6.83 7.17 15.56
CA THR A 287 -8.14 7.84 15.68
C THR A 287 -8.62 8.32 14.33
N ASP A 288 -9.83 7.87 13.99
CA ASP A 288 -10.65 8.53 13.00
C ASP A 288 -11.39 9.71 13.65
N TYR A 289 -11.08 10.92 13.17
CA TYR A 289 -11.67 12.15 13.71
C TYR A 289 -13.09 12.40 13.20
N GLN A 290 -13.50 11.79 12.08
CA GLN A 290 -14.87 11.93 11.59
C GLN A 290 -15.84 11.19 12.52
N SER A 291 -15.58 9.91 12.78
CA SER A 291 -16.34 9.11 13.75
C SER A 291 -16.28 9.72 15.15
N ARG A 292 -15.09 10.14 15.60
CA ARG A 292 -14.96 10.78 16.92
C ARG A 292 -15.77 12.07 17.05
N LYS A 293 -15.81 12.91 16.02
CA LYS A 293 -16.61 14.15 16.04
C LYS A 293 -18.08 13.82 16.29
N ALA A 294 -18.66 12.89 15.53
CA ALA A 294 -20.06 12.48 15.68
C ALA A 294 -20.37 11.88 17.08
N LEU A 295 -19.44 11.08 17.62
CA LEU A 295 -19.61 10.46 18.93
C LEU A 295 -19.49 11.46 20.09
N VAL A 296 -18.63 12.47 19.98
CA VAL A 296 -18.32 13.41 21.07
C VAL A 296 -19.24 14.63 21.08
N THR A 297 -19.65 15.14 19.92
CA THR A 297 -20.46 16.36 19.88
C THR A 297 -21.79 16.15 20.57
N GLN A 298 -22.08 17.03 21.53
CA GLN A 298 -23.34 17.09 22.27
C GLN A 298 -24.23 18.19 21.71
N ALA A 299 -25.53 18.02 21.82
CA ALA A 299 -26.49 19.06 21.48
C ALA A 299 -26.28 20.29 22.40
N LYS A 300 -26.18 21.49 21.82
CA LYS A 300 -25.83 22.71 22.56
C LYS A 300 -26.88 23.08 23.62
N ASN A 301 -28.14 22.70 23.42
CA ASN A 301 -29.23 22.88 24.38
C ASN A 301 -29.12 21.98 25.62
N LYS A 302 -28.20 21.00 25.64
CA LYS A 302 -27.87 20.20 26.82
C LYS A 302 -26.69 20.78 27.62
N TYR A 303 -26.17 21.94 27.22
CA TYR A 303 -25.13 22.69 27.93
C TYR A 303 -23.94 21.82 28.37
N ASN A 304 -23.76 21.65 29.69
CA ASN A 304 -22.65 20.92 30.30
C ASN A 304 -22.91 19.42 30.47
N SER A 305 -24.07 18.90 30.04
CA SER A 305 -24.37 17.47 30.16
C SER A 305 -23.39 16.63 29.33
N PRO A 306 -22.54 15.80 29.97
CA PRO A 306 -21.54 15.02 29.26
C PRO A 306 -22.20 13.96 28.37
N LYS A 307 -21.57 13.69 27.22
CA LYS A 307 -21.92 12.57 26.35
C LYS A 307 -20.95 11.42 26.63
N TYR A 308 -21.43 10.39 27.30
CA TYR A 308 -20.62 9.24 27.72
C TYR A 308 -20.44 8.24 26.59
N ARG A 309 -19.24 7.67 26.49
CA ARG A 309 -18.89 6.67 25.49
C ARG A 309 -18.25 5.47 26.15
N LEU A 310 -18.65 4.27 25.74
CA LEU A 310 -17.95 3.03 26.05
C LEU A 310 -16.85 2.82 25.02
N VAL A 311 -15.63 3.17 25.39
CA VAL A 311 -14.43 3.01 24.55
C VAL A 311 -13.91 1.59 24.72
N VAL A 312 -13.98 0.80 23.64
CA VAL A 312 -13.49 -0.58 23.62
C VAL A 312 -12.23 -0.67 22.77
N ARG A 313 -11.12 -1.15 23.35
CA ARG A 313 -9.86 -1.35 22.62
C ARG A 313 -9.32 -2.73 22.92
N ILE A 314 -9.15 -3.52 21.86
CA ILE A 314 -8.55 -4.86 21.94
C ILE A 314 -7.11 -4.74 21.48
N THR A 315 -6.17 -5.05 22.37
CA THR A 315 -4.74 -5.19 22.07
C THR A 315 -4.42 -6.64 21.67
N ASN A 316 -3.15 -7.00 21.55
CA ASN A 316 -2.79 -8.39 21.24
C ASN A 316 -3.04 -9.36 22.41
N LYS A 317 -3.04 -8.87 23.67
CA LYS A 317 -3.10 -9.71 24.87
C LYS A 317 -4.07 -9.21 25.94
N ASP A 318 -4.77 -8.10 25.69
CA ASP A 318 -5.61 -7.44 26.69
C ASP A 318 -6.81 -6.76 26.00
N ILE A 319 -7.94 -6.76 26.69
CA ILE A 319 -9.17 -6.05 26.31
C ILE A 319 -9.34 -4.89 27.29
N VAL A 320 -9.51 -3.70 26.73
CA VAL A 320 -9.66 -2.46 27.49
C VAL A 320 -11.07 -1.94 27.27
N ALA A 321 -11.84 -1.81 28.35
CA ALA A 321 -13.12 -1.13 28.37
C ALA A 321 -13.02 0.13 29.24
N GLN A 322 -13.48 1.27 28.75
CA GLN A 322 -13.46 2.54 29.48
C GLN A 322 -14.72 3.34 29.22
N ILE A 323 -15.31 3.93 30.26
CA ILE A 323 -16.41 4.88 30.14
C ILE A 323 -15.82 6.28 30.16
N VAL A 324 -16.00 7.01 29.07
CA VAL A 324 -15.25 8.24 28.80
C VAL A 324 -16.18 9.34 28.29
N TYR A 325 -16.01 10.56 28.78
CA TYR A 325 -16.61 11.76 28.19
C TYR A 325 -15.53 12.79 27.85
N ALA A 326 -15.83 13.69 26.91
CA ALA A 326 -14.84 14.66 26.44
C ALA A 326 -14.93 15.99 27.19
N LYS A 327 -13.77 16.57 27.52
CA LYS A 327 -13.61 17.99 27.90
C LYS A 327 -12.62 18.67 26.94
N ILE A 328 -12.54 19.99 27.00
CA ILE A 328 -11.64 20.80 26.17
C ILE A 328 -10.16 20.45 26.43
N GLN A 329 -9.80 20.25 27.71
CA GLN A 329 -8.43 19.88 28.10
C GLN A 329 -8.05 18.45 27.68
N GLY A 330 -9.03 17.55 27.66
CA GLY A 330 -8.82 16.13 27.39
C GLY A 330 -10.06 15.31 27.72
N ASP A 331 -10.02 14.04 27.32
CA ASP A 331 -11.05 13.08 27.71
C ASP A 331 -10.89 12.70 29.19
N VAL A 332 -12.00 12.57 29.89
CA VAL A 332 -12.06 12.14 31.29
C VAL A 332 -12.61 10.72 31.34
N VAL A 333 -11.86 9.82 31.97
CA VAL A 333 -12.28 8.43 32.21
C VAL A 333 -13.04 8.38 33.53
N LEU A 334 -14.28 7.93 33.49
CA LEU A 334 -15.16 7.78 34.65
C LEU A 334 -14.91 6.44 35.35
N ALA A 335 -14.90 5.36 34.57
CA ALA A 335 -14.59 4.01 35.01
C ALA A 335 -13.77 3.28 33.93
N ALA A 336 -12.98 2.30 34.34
CA ALA A 336 -12.18 1.46 33.46
C ALA A 336 -12.19 0.03 33.97
N ALA A 337 -12.19 -0.94 33.06
CA ALA A 337 -11.98 -2.35 33.34
C ALA A 337 -11.09 -2.97 32.26
N TYR A 338 -10.28 -3.94 32.66
CA TYR A 338 -9.33 -4.61 31.79
C TYR A 338 -9.44 -6.13 31.91
N SER A 339 -9.15 -6.86 30.82
CA SER A 339 -9.25 -8.32 30.88
C SER A 339 -8.16 -8.95 31.75
N HIS A 340 -7.02 -8.29 31.96
CA HIS A 340 -6.03 -8.73 32.95
C HIS A 340 -6.48 -8.62 34.41
N GLU A 341 -7.66 -8.06 34.70
CA GLU A 341 -8.29 -8.12 36.03
C GLU A 341 -9.13 -9.40 36.21
N LEU A 342 -9.53 -10.06 35.11
CA LEU A 342 -10.38 -11.27 35.13
C LEU A 342 -9.80 -12.47 35.90
N PRO A 343 -8.47 -12.67 36.02
CA PRO A 343 -7.93 -13.74 36.85
C PRO A 343 -8.37 -13.68 38.32
N ARG A 344 -8.72 -12.48 38.83
CA ARG A 344 -9.30 -12.34 40.18
C ARG A 344 -10.69 -12.98 40.30
N TYR A 345 -11.40 -13.04 39.18
CA TYR A 345 -12.77 -13.56 39.07
C TYR A 345 -12.79 -14.99 38.52
N GLY A 346 -11.66 -15.71 38.56
CA GLY A 346 -11.57 -17.12 38.12
C GLY A 346 -11.04 -17.33 36.70
N VAL A 347 -11.14 -16.35 35.80
CA VAL A 347 -10.68 -16.51 34.39
C VAL A 347 -9.20 -16.17 34.26
N LYS A 348 -8.32 -17.17 34.42
CA LYS A 348 -6.86 -16.98 34.38
C LYS A 348 -6.28 -16.91 32.96
N VAL A 349 -6.84 -17.68 32.03
CA VAL A 349 -6.36 -17.84 30.65
C VAL A 349 -7.41 -17.32 29.66
N GLY A 350 -7.05 -17.10 28.39
CA GLY A 350 -8.04 -16.73 27.37
C GLY A 350 -8.47 -15.27 27.38
N LEU A 351 -7.69 -14.35 27.95
CA LEU A 351 -8.04 -12.95 28.21
C LEU A 351 -8.35 -12.07 26.99
N THR A 352 -8.35 -12.62 25.77
CA THR A 352 -8.70 -11.90 24.55
C THR A 352 -9.78 -12.58 23.71
N ASN A 353 -10.38 -13.67 24.16
CA ASN A 353 -11.48 -14.32 23.44
C ASN A 353 -12.79 -13.51 23.54
N TRP A 354 -13.88 -14.05 23.00
CA TRP A 354 -15.18 -13.38 23.02
C TRP A 354 -15.78 -13.35 24.44
N SER A 355 -15.68 -14.45 25.19
CA SER A 355 -16.13 -14.58 26.58
C SER A 355 -15.45 -13.59 27.52
N ALA A 356 -14.13 -13.47 27.48
CA ALA A 356 -13.38 -12.46 28.24
C ALA A 356 -13.78 -11.03 27.85
N ALA A 357 -14.17 -10.79 26.60
CA ALA A 357 -14.71 -9.51 26.18
C ALA A 357 -16.05 -9.23 26.88
N TYR A 358 -16.94 -10.22 26.93
CA TYR A 358 -18.20 -10.15 27.66
C TYR A 358 -17.98 -9.88 29.15
N CYS A 359 -17.13 -10.67 29.84
CA CYS A 359 -16.83 -10.46 31.26
C CYS A 359 -16.24 -9.06 31.53
N THR A 360 -15.36 -8.56 30.65
CA THR A 360 -14.80 -7.20 30.78
C THR A 360 -15.88 -6.12 30.64
N GLY A 361 -16.86 -6.35 29.77
CA GLY A 361 -18.05 -5.51 29.61
C GLY A 361 -18.95 -5.50 30.85
N LEU A 362 -19.23 -6.69 31.39
CA LEU A 362 -20.00 -6.87 32.60
C LEU A 362 -19.33 -6.18 33.80
N LEU A 363 -18.01 -6.36 33.93
CA LEU A 363 -17.21 -5.76 35.00
C LEU A 363 -17.26 -4.23 34.97
N ILE A 364 -17.11 -3.60 33.79
CA ILE A 364 -17.18 -2.13 33.72
C ILE A 364 -18.58 -1.60 34.02
N ALA A 365 -19.63 -2.32 33.62
CA ALA A 365 -21.00 -1.95 33.88
C ALA A 365 -21.30 -1.97 35.38
N ARG A 366 -21.05 -3.11 36.06
CA ARG A 366 -21.26 -3.24 37.50
C ARG A 366 -20.41 -2.24 38.28
N ARG A 367 -19.12 -2.09 37.94
CA ARG A 367 -18.21 -1.13 38.58
C ARG A 367 -18.72 0.31 38.49
N LEU A 368 -19.18 0.72 37.31
CA LEU A 368 -19.71 2.07 37.12
C LEU A 368 -21.03 2.27 37.89
N LEU A 369 -21.94 1.30 37.82
CA LEU A 369 -23.24 1.42 38.50
C LEU A 369 -23.08 1.41 40.02
N THR A 370 -22.17 0.62 40.57
CA THR A 370 -21.81 0.67 42.00
C THR A 370 -21.25 2.04 42.37
N GLN A 371 -20.32 2.59 41.58
CA GLN A 371 -19.76 3.93 41.81
C GLN A 371 -20.83 5.05 41.77
N LEU A 372 -21.91 4.85 41.00
CA LEU A 372 -23.01 5.80 40.86
C LEU A 372 -24.22 5.51 41.77
N ASN A 373 -24.14 4.50 42.64
CA ASN A 373 -25.24 4.03 43.49
C ASN A 373 -26.52 3.67 42.68
N LEU A 374 -26.34 3.02 41.53
CA LEU A 374 -27.40 2.54 40.63
C LEU A 374 -27.40 1.01 40.47
N ALA A 375 -26.50 0.31 41.16
CA ALA A 375 -26.28 -1.13 40.99
C ALA A 375 -27.51 -2.00 41.33
N ASP A 376 -28.26 -1.62 42.36
CA ASP A 376 -29.47 -2.35 42.83
C ASP A 376 -30.71 -2.02 42.00
N LYS A 377 -30.70 -0.87 41.31
CA LYS A 377 -31.84 -0.40 40.49
C LYS A 377 -31.80 -0.98 39.09
N TYR A 378 -30.60 -1.19 38.56
CA TYR A 378 -30.35 -1.71 37.23
C TYR A 378 -29.37 -2.88 37.32
N GLU A 379 -29.90 -4.03 37.70
CA GLU A 379 -29.12 -5.27 37.80
C GLU A 379 -28.75 -5.84 36.42
N GLY A 380 -29.57 -5.52 35.40
CA GLY A 380 -29.40 -5.97 34.03
C GLY A 380 -30.01 -7.36 33.81
N ASN A 381 -29.49 -8.11 32.84
CA ASN A 381 -29.95 -9.47 32.58
C ASN A 381 -29.21 -10.44 33.51
N GLN A 382 -29.92 -11.10 34.42
CA GLN A 382 -29.34 -12.07 35.35
C GLN A 382 -29.16 -13.44 34.69
N GLU A 383 -30.13 -13.86 33.87
CA GLU A 383 -30.14 -15.15 33.17
C GLU A 383 -29.55 -14.99 31.78
N ILE A 384 -28.34 -15.51 31.59
CA ILE A 384 -27.59 -15.36 30.33
C ILE A 384 -28.09 -16.40 29.31
N ASP A 385 -29.26 -16.13 28.76
CA ASP A 385 -29.97 -16.90 27.75
C ASP A 385 -29.51 -16.60 26.31
N GLY A 386 -28.72 -15.55 26.12
CA GLY A 386 -28.23 -15.13 24.79
C GLY A 386 -29.28 -14.39 23.96
N THR A 387 -30.39 -13.95 24.57
CA THR A 387 -31.41 -13.17 23.86
C THR A 387 -31.02 -11.69 23.74
N TYR A 388 -31.68 -10.98 22.82
CA TYR A 388 -31.58 -9.54 22.74
C TYR A 388 -32.19 -8.91 23.99
N TYR A 389 -31.41 -8.07 24.67
CA TYR A 389 -31.81 -7.41 25.91
C TYR A 389 -31.48 -5.92 25.83
N GLU A 390 -32.41 -5.07 26.26
CA GLU A 390 -32.21 -3.64 26.43
C GLU A 390 -32.65 -3.22 27.84
N VAL A 391 -31.86 -2.35 28.47
CA VAL A 391 -32.20 -1.78 29.77
C VAL A 391 -33.24 -0.67 29.61
N GLU A 392 -34.44 -0.93 30.13
CA GLU A 392 -35.53 0.02 30.19
C GLU A 392 -35.42 0.92 31.43
N ALA A 393 -36.14 2.04 31.42
CA ALA A 393 -36.17 2.94 32.57
C ALA A 393 -37.24 2.46 33.56
N VAL A 394 -36.91 2.47 34.84
CA VAL A 394 -37.87 2.18 35.92
C VAL A 394 -38.53 3.49 36.34
N ASP A 395 -39.87 3.52 36.45
CA ASP A 395 -40.66 4.75 36.65
C ASP A 395 -40.29 5.52 37.92
N ASP A 396 -40.03 4.83 39.03
CA ASP A 396 -39.68 5.44 40.33
C ASP A 396 -38.16 5.50 40.60
N ALA A 397 -37.34 5.39 39.55
CA ALA A 397 -35.88 5.41 39.65
C ALA A 397 -35.24 6.48 38.75
N PRO A 398 -34.00 6.93 39.06
CA PRO A 398 -33.21 7.69 38.10
C PRO A 398 -33.07 6.89 36.80
N ARG A 399 -33.16 7.55 35.65
CA ARG A 399 -32.98 6.90 34.34
C ARG A 399 -31.67 6.09 34.25
N PRO A 400 -31.64 4.99 33.49
CA PRO A 400 -30.46 4.15 33.38
C PRO A 400 -29.30 4.92 32.77
N PHE A 401 -28.07 4.55 33.16
CA PHE A 401 -26.88 5.22 32.66
C PHE A 401 -26.70 4.95 31.17
N GLN A 402 -26.89 6.00 30.36
CA GLN A 402 -26.77 5.90 28.91
C GLN A 402 -25.34 6.19 28.43
N CYS A 403 -24.78 5.29 27.62
CA CYS A 403 -23.53 5.54 26.92
C CYS A 403 -23.54 5.01 25.47
N PHE A 404 -22.59 5.46 24.66
CA PHE A 404 -22.48 5.10 23.25
C PHE A 404 -21.21 4.31 22.95
N LEU A 405 -21.29 3.24 22.18
CA LEU A 405 -20.14 2.42 21.84
C LEU A 405 -19.15 3.19 20.92
N ASP A 406 -17.88 3.28 21.33
CA ASP A 406 -16.77 3.80 20.54
C ASP A 406 -15.86 2.64 20.12
N VAL A 407 -16.09 2.12 18.90
CA VAL A 407 -15.32 1.03 18.28
C VAL A 407 -13.92 1.46 17.80
N GLY A 408 -13.66 2.76 17.73
CA GLY A 408 -12.42 3.32 17.22
C GLY A 408 -12.19 2.99 15.74
N LEU A 409 -11.12 2.24 15.45
CA LEU A 409 -10.75 1.81 14.10
C LEU A 409 -11.06 0.33 13.85
N ARG A 410 -11.70 -0.36 14.80
CA ARG A 410 -12.10 -1.76 14.62
C ARG A 410 -13.21 -1.82 13.58
N ARG A 411 -13.11 -2.80 12.67
CA ARG A 411 -14.16 -3.06 11.69
C ARG A 411 -15.38 -3.62 12.42
N THR A 412 -16.55 -3.11 12.08
CA THR A 412 -17.84 -3.54 12.61
C THR A 412 -18.38 -4.74 11.82
N THR A 413 -17.71 -5.88 11.94
CA THR A 413 -18.18 -7.17 11.39
C THR A 413 -19.05 -7.89 12.41
N THR A 414 -19.98 -8.71 11.92
CA THR A 414 -20.76 -9.64 12.74
C THR A 414 -19.81 -10.62 13.45
N GLY A 415 -20.04 -10.88 14.74
CA GLY A 415 -19.17 -11.71 15.57
C GLY A 415 -17.91 -11.03 16.11
N SER A 416 -17.70 -9.73 15.85
CA SER A 416 -16.54 -9.01 16.40
C SER A 416 -16.61 -8.96 17.94
N ARG A 417 -15.49 -9.30 18.59
CA ARG A 417 -15.33 -9.25 20.07
C ARG A 417 -15.64 -7.90 20.70
N VAL A 418 -15.59 -6.80 19.93
CA VAL A 418 -16.01 -5.47 20.40
C VAL A 418 -17.47 -5.48 20.83
N PHE A 419 -18.31 -6.26 20.14
CA PHE A 419 -19.72 -6.43 20.49
C PHE A 419 -19.93 -7.41 21.65
N GLY A 420 -18.96 -8.27 21.98
CA GLY A 420 -18.97 -9.03 23.23
C GLY A 420 -18.89 -8.11 24.45
N VAL A 421 -17.97 -7.13 24.43
CA VAL A 421 -17.91 -6.09 25.48
C VAL A 421 -19.20 -5.27 25.56
N LEU A 422 -19.80 -4.96 24.41
CA LEU A 422 -21.09 -4.28 24.35
C LEU A 422 -22.18 -5.11 25.05
N LYS A 423 -22.31 -6.40 24.71
CA LYS A 423 -23.33 -7.29 25.24
C LYS A 423 -23.18 -7.46 26.75
N GLY A 424 -21.97 -7.72 27.24
CA GLY A 424 -21.70 -7.80 28.68
C GLY A 424 -21.96 -6.48 29.42
N ALA A 425 -21.68 -5.34 28.79
CA ALA A 425 -21.97 -4.04 29.39
C ALA A 425 -23.47 -3.75 29.49
N VAL A 426 -24.27 -4.19 28.50
CA VAL A 426 -25.72 -4.06 28.50
C VAL A 426 -26.35 -5.02 29.51
N ASP A 427 -25.93 -6.27 29.52
CA ASP A 427 -26.40 -7.28 30.48
C ASP A 427 -25.99 -6.93 31.92
N GLY A 428 -24.94 -6.12 32.10
CA GLY A 428 -24.57 -5.55 33.39
C GLY A 428 -25.37 -4.32 33.84
N GLY A 429 -26.34 -3.85 33.05
CA GLY A 429 -27.26 -2.77 33.41
C GLY A 429 -26.99 -1.40 32.74
N LEU A 430 -26.05 -1.30 31.78
CA LEU A 430 -25.85 -0.05 31.04
C LEU A 430 -26.82 0.07 29.86
N LYS A 431 -27.40 1.25 29.68
CA LYS A 431 -28.20 1.55 28.49
C LYS A 431 -27.29 1.93 27.32
N ILE A 432 -27.09 1.00 26.39
CA ILE A 432 -26.33 1.23 25.16
C ILE A 432 -27.23 0.95 23.96
N PRO A 433 -27.58 1.95 23.15
CA PRO A 433 -28.44 1.73 21.98
C PRO A 433 -27.68 0.90 20.94
N HIS A 434 -28.24 -0.25 20.56
CA HIS A 434 -27.64 -1.18 19.61
C HIS A 434 -28.70 -1.99 18.88
N SER A 435 -28.26 -2.84 17.94
CA SER A 435 -29.10 -3.82 17.24
C SER A 435 -28.41 -5.17 17.28
N GLU A 436 -29.18 -6.24 17.16
CA GLU A 436 -28.72 -7.64 17.23
C GLU A 436 -27.86 -8.10 16.04
N ASN A 437 -27.92 -7.37 14.92
CA ASN A 437 -27.29 -7.73 13.64
C ASN A 437 -25.76 -7.88 13.62
N ARG A 438 -25.07 -7.55 14.71
CA ARG A 438 -23.61 -7.68 14.84
C ARG A 438 -23.17 -8.76 15.83
N PHE A 439 -24.10 -9.42 16.50
CA PHE A 439 -23.77 -10.51 17.40
C PHE A 439 -23.43 -11.81 16.64
N PRO A 440 -22.59 -12.69 17.21
CA PRO A 440 -22.50 -14.09 16.77
C PRO A 440 -23.90 -14.71 16.74
N GLY A 441 -24.18 -15.56 15.75
CA GLY A 441 -25.50 -16.19 15.58
C GLY A 441 -26.49 -15.40 14.72
N TRP A 442 -26.15 -14.19 14.27
CA TRP A 442 -27.00 -13.43 13.35
C TRP A 442 -26.92 -13.98 11.92
N ASP A 443 -28.03 -14.49 11.39
CA ASP A 443 -28.13 -14.81 9.97
C ASP A 443 -28.58 -13.57 9.17
N THR A 444 -27.81 -13.27 8.11
CA THR A 444 -28.11 -12.14 7.24
C THR A 444 -29.30 -12.43 6.31
N SER A 445 -29.60 -13.71 6.07
CA SER A 445 -30.65 -14.15 5.16
C SER A 445 -32.02 -14.11 5.84
N SER A 446 -32.17 -14.78 6.98
CA SER A 446 -33.41 -14.76 7.77
C SER A 446 -33.61 -13.44 8.53
N LYS A 447 -32.53 -12.70 8.82
CA LYS A 447 -32.53 -11.53 9.72
C LYS A 447 -33.02 -11.90 11.13
N GLU A 448 -32.63 -13.07 11.60
CA GLU A 448 -32.93 -13.56 12.95
C GLU A 448 -31.61 -13.83 13.69
N LEU A 449 -31.64 -13.60 15.00
CA LEU A 449 -30.55 -13.93 15.90
C LEU A 449 -30.78 -15.32 16.50
N ASP A 450 -29.84 -16.23 16.28
CA ASP A 450 -29.78 -17.46 17.04
C ASP A 450 -29.22 -17.21 18.45
N ALA A 451 -30.10 -17.21 19.44
CA ALA A 451 -29.78 -16.98 20.84
C ALA A 451 -28.86 -18.08 21.41
N GLU A 452 -28.99 -19.32 20.94
CA GLU A 452 -28.18 -20.45 21.40
C GLU A 452 -26.71 -20.26 21.00
N THR A 453 -26.48 -19.88 19.74
CA THR A 453 -25.13 -19.52 19.28
C THR A 453 -24.57 -18.33 20.05
N LEU A 454 -25.38 -17.30 20.35
CA LEU A 454 -24.89 -16.17 21.14
C LEU A 454 -24.51 -16.58 22.56
N ARG A 455 -25.34 -17.38 23.24
CA ARG A 455 -25.06 -17.93 24.57
C ARG A 455 -23.76 -18.73 24.56
N LYS A 456 -23.60 -19.63 23.58
CA LYS A 456 -22.39 -20.43 23.38
C LYS A 456 -21.13 -19.58 23.23
N TYR A 457 -21.22 -18.40 22.60
CA TYR A 457 -20.09 -17.46 22.54
C TYR A 457 -19.81 -16.77 23.88
N ILE A 458 -20.85 -16.47 24.66
CA ILE A 458 -20.72 -15.88 26.00
C ILE A 458 -19.99 -16.84 26.93
N VAL A 459 -20.44 -18.09 27.03
CA VAL A 459 -19.87 -19.11 27.93
C VAL A 459 -18.63 -19.83 27.37
N GLY A 460 -18.17 -19.46 26.18
CA GLY A 460 -16.91 -19.96 25.63
C GLY A 460 -16.99 -21.34 24.96
N GLY A 461 -18.19 -21.83 24.66
CA GLY A 461 -18.40 -23.12 23.99
C GLY A 461 -17.68 -23.25 22.65
N HIS A 462 -17.58 -22.17 21.86
CA HIS A 462 -16.78 -22.17 20.62
C HIS A 462 -15.27 -22.41 20.83
N VAL A 463 -14.73 -22.06 21.99
CA VAL A 463 -13.33 -22.35 22.34
C VAL A 463 -13.21 -23.77 22.86
N SER A 464 -14.18 -24.23 23.66
CA SER A 464 -14.27 -25.61 24.14
C SER A 464 -14.35 -26.61 22.97
N GLU A 465 -15.23 -26.39 22.00
CA GLU A 465 -15.33 -27.24 20.80
C GLU A 465 -14.03 -27.25 20.00
N TYR A 466 -13.43 -26.08 19.77
CA TYR A 466 -12.16 -26.01 19.06
C TYR A 466 -11.02 -26.70 19.83
N MET A 467 -11.12 -26.75 21.16
CA MET A 467 -10.16 -27.44 22.02
C MET A 467 -10.32 -28.95 21.91
N ALA A 468 -11.56 -29.46 21.94
CA ALA A 468 -11.88 -30.87 21.76
C ALA A 468 -11.52 -31.38 20.34
N GLU A 469 -11.87 -30.62 19.29
CA GLU A 469 -11.51 -30.95 17.90
C GLU A 469 -9.99 -31.07 17.72
N LEU A 470 -9.21 -30.13 18.28
CA LEU A 470 -7.74 -30.18 18.15
C LEU A 470 -7.11 -31.32 18.94
N GLU A 471 -7.71 -31.71 20.07
CA GLU A 471 -7.24 -32.83 20.87
C GLU A 471 -7.39 -34.16 20.12
N GLU A 472 -8.47 -34.32 19.35
CA GLU A 472 -8.72 -35.50 18.52
C GLU A 472 -7.89 -35.50 17.21
N ASP A 473 -7.76 -34.36 16.54
CA ASP A 473 -7.14 -34.27 15.21
C ASP A 473 -5.60 -34.16 15.24
N ASP A 474 -5.04 -33.31 16.11
CA ASP A 474 -3.60 -32.98 16.13
C ASP A 474 -3.11 -32.54 17.53
N GLU A 475 -2.63 -33.51 18.29
CA GLU A 475 -2.12 -33.34 19.66
C GLU A 475 -0.95 -32.33 19.76
N ASP A 476 -0.11 -32.21 18.72
CA ASP A 476 1.02 -31.27 18.72
C ASP A 476 0.53 -29.82 18.56
N SER A 477 -0.46 -29.61 17.68
CA SER A 477 -1.12 -28.30 17.54
C SER A 477 -1.92 -27.94 18.79
N TYR A 478 -2.58 -28.90 19.42
CA TYR A 478 -3.26 -28.74 20.70
C TYR A 478 -2.31 -28.25 21.80
N LYS A 479 -1.21 -28.98 22.03
CA LYS A 479 -0.18 -28.60 23.02
C LYS A 479 0.39 -27.20 22.76
N ARG A 480 0.57 -26.83 21.50
CA ARG A 480 1.11 -25.50 21.14
C ARG A 480 0.11 -24.37 21.37
N GLN A 481 -1.15 -24.56 20.99
CA GLN A 481 -2.18 -23.53 21.04
C GLN A 481 -2.74 -23.35 22.46
N PHE A 482 -2.93 -24.45 23.18
CA PHE A 482 -3.56 -24.51 24.49
C PHE A 482 -2.58 -24.81 25.63
N ALA A 483 -1.27 -24.66 25.44
CA ALA A 483 -0.23 -24.89 26.47
C ALA A 483 -0.59 -24.34 27.85
N LYS A 484 -1.10 -23.10 27.91
CA LYS A 484 -1.48 -22.45 29.17
C LYS A 484 -2.77 -22.98 29.80
N TYR A 485 -3.67 -23.53 29.00
CA TYR A 485 -4.87 -24.20 29.50
C TYR A 485 -4.48 -25.53 30.15
N ILE A 486 -3.54 -26.26 29.54
CA ILE A 486 -2.96 -27.48 30.09
C ILE A 486 -2.21 -27.19 31.41
N GLU A 487 -1.41 -26.11 31.46
CA GLU A 487 -0.71 -25.68 32.68
C GLU A 487 -1.65 -25.34 33.85
N GLU A 488 -2.87 -24.87 33.56
CA GLU A 488 -3.88 -24.51 34.56
C GLU A 488 -4.95 -25.59 34.75
N GLU A 489 -4.76 -26.77 34.13
CA GLU A 489 -5.64 -27.95 34.24
C GLU A 489 -7.11 -27.66 33.86
N ILE A 490 -7.34 -26.84 32.83
CA ILE A 490 -8.68 -26.50 32.33
C ILE A 490 -9.02 -27.41 31.15
N SER A 491 -10.07 -28.23 31.29
CA SER A 491 -10.58 -29.11 30.22
C SER A 491 -11.67 -28.41 29.36
N PRO A 492 -12.02 -28.94 28.18
CA PRO A 492 -13.10 -28.40 27.36
C PRO A 492 -14.45 -28.30 28.09
N ASP A 493 -14.75 -29.24 28.97
CA ASP A 493 -16.04 -29.31 29.68
C ASP A 493 -16.16 -28.24 30.78
N ASP A 494 -15.03 -27.73 31.29
CA ASP A 494 -15.00 -26.77 32.41
C ASP A 494 -15.36 -25.34 32.00
N PHE A 495 -15.42 -25.03 30.69
CA PHE A 495 -15.55 -23.65 30.21
C PHE A 495 -16.85 -22.96 30.65
N GLU A 496 -17.98 -23.67 30.61
CA GLU A 496 -19.28 -23.10 30.94
C GLU A 496 -19.34 -22.69 32.41
N GLU A 497 -19.01 -23.61 33.31
CA GLU A 497 -18.96 -23.37 34.76
C GLU A 497 -17.92 -22.28 35.12
N LEU A 498 -16.78 -22.24 34.42
CA LEU A 498 -15.74 -21.23 34.63
C LEU A 498 -16.25 -19.81 34.40
N TYR A 499 -16.97 -19.57 33.29
CA TYR A 499 -17.47 -18.23 32.96
C TYR A 499 -18.71 -17.87 33.78
N GLU A 500 -19.58 -18.81 34.10
CA GLU A 500 -20.74 -18.56 34.98
C GLU A 500 -20.29 -18.11 36.37
N LYS A 501 -19.34 -18.83 37.00
CA LYS A 501 -18.73 -18.40 38.26
C LYS A 501 -18.07 -17.04 38.17
N ALA A 502 -17.43 -16.74 37.03
CA ALA A 502 -16.82 -15.43 36.82
C ALA A 502 -17.87 -14.31 36.75
N HIS A 503 -19.03 -14.56 36.12
CA HIS A 503 -20.12 -13.59 36.05
C HIS A 503 -20.71 -13.30 37.44
N GLU A 504 -20.90 -14.33 38.26
CA GLU A 504 -21.33 -14.20 39.66
C GLU A 504 -20.31 -13.40 40.49
N ALA A 505 -19.04 -13.80 40.45
CA ALA A 505 -17.97 -13.13 41.20
C ALA A 505 -17.82 -11.64 40.80
N ILE A 506 -18.02 -11.31 39.52
CA ILE A 506 -18.01 -9.92 39.03
C ILE A 506 -19.19 -9.13 39.60
N ARG A 507 -20.38 -9.73 39.70
CA ARG A 507 -21.57 -9.07 40.27
C ARG A 507 -21.41 -8.85 41.78
N GLU A 508 -20.80 -9.79 42.49
CA GLU A 508 -20.53 -9.71 43.93
C GLU A 508 -19.52 -8.60 44.27
N ASN A 509 -18.38 -8.52 43.56
CA ASN A 509 -17.32 -7.56 43.87
C ASN A 509 -16.71 -6.89 42.63
N PRO A 510 -17.36 -5.86 42.08
CA PRO A 510 -16.87 -5.17 40.88
C PRO A 510 -15.76 -4.15 41.17
N GLU A 511 -15.34 -3.97 42.43
CA GLU A 511 -14.42 -2.90 42.82
C GLU A 511 -13.02 -3.08 42.25
N ARG A 512 -12.39 -1.94 41.93
CA ARG A 512 -11.04 -1.91 41.38
C ARG A 512 -10.01 -1.87 42.51
N ILE A 513 -9.11 -2.85 42.54
CA ILE A 513 -7.93 -2.81 43.41
C ILE A 513 -6.88 -1.89 42.79
N ILE A 514 -6.51 -0.83 43.52
CA ILE A 514 -5.43 0.08 43.13
C ILE A 514 -4.13 -0.49 43.73
N LYS A 515 -3.21 -0.94 42.87
CA LYS A 515 -1.85 -1.27 43.29
C LYS A 515 -1.07 0.02 43.46
N GLU A 516 -0.76 0.39 44.69
CA GLU A 516 0.16 1.49 44.98
C GLU A 516 1.57 1.06 44.59
N HIS A 517 2.17 1.79 43.66
CA HIS A 517 3.58 1.64 43.31
C HIS A 517 4.28 2.96 43.64
N GLU A 518 4.95 2.99 44.79
CA GLU A 518 5.90 4.05 45.09
C GLU A 518 7.21 3.76 44.35
N TYR A 519 7.57 4.66 43.44
CA TYR A 519 8.91 4.65 42.87
C TYR A 519 9.82 5.42 43.82
N ASP A 520 10.73 4.70 44.47
CA ASP A 520 11.84 5.30 45.18
C ASP A 520 12.67 6.17 44.22
N ASP A 521 13.36 7.17 44.79
CA ASP A 521 14.18 8.07 43.98
C ASP A 521 15.33 7.33 43.29
N GLU A 522 15.75 6.19 43.84
CA GLU A 522 16.75 5.31 43.25
C GLU A 522 16.23 4.62 41.97
N ALA A 523 14.99 4.11 41.93
CA ALA A 523 14.39 3.56 40.70
C ALA A 523 14.19 4.64 39.64
N LYS A 524 13.79 5.87 40.04
CA LYS A 524 13.71 7.01 39.12
C LYS A 524 15.08 7.33 38.52
N GLU A 525 16.15 7.20 39.29
CA GLU A 525 17.52 7.42 38.82
C GLU A 525 18.00 6.28 37.89
N LYS A 526 17.69 5.02 38.21
CA LYS A 526 17.94 3.87 37.33
C LYS A 526 17.24 4.05 35.96
N LEU A 527 16.02 4.58 35.93
CA LEU A 527 15.29 4.87 34.68
C LEU A 527 15.98 5.93 33.80
N LYS A 528 16.70 6.89 34.39
CA LYS A 528 17.43 7.93 33.63
C LYS A 528 18.55 7.33 32.76
N LYS A 529 19.16 6.21 33.17
CA LYS A 529 20.21 5.52 32.37
C LYS A 529 19.71 5.05 31.01
N PHE A 530 18.46 4.63 30.89
CA PHE A 530 17.88 4.13 29.64
C PHE A 530 17.44 5.24 28.68
N LYS A 531 17.46 6.51 29.13
CA LYS A 531 17.05 7.66 28.32
C LYS A 531 18.26 8.43 27.83
N THR A 532 18.53 8.36 26.53
CA THR A 532 19.57 9.18 25.92
C THR A 532 19.21 10.66 26.02
N GLN A 533 20.00 11.43 26.75
CA GLN A 533 19.83 12.86 26.85
C GLN A 533 20.23 13.55 25.53
N ARG A 534 19.43 14.53 25.10
CA ARG A 534 19.76 15.32 23.91
C ARG A 534 21.02 16.13 24.21
N ARG A 535 22.02 16.01 23.34
CA ARG A 535 23.26 16.80 23.45
C ARG A 535 22.94 18.29 23.44
N ASN A 536 23.60 19.04 24.31
CA ASN A 536 23.50 20.48 24.34
C ASN A 536 24.24 21.11 23.15
N LEU A 537 24.09 22.43 22.96
CA LEU A 537 24.68 23.13 21.82
C LEU A 537 26.22 23.04 21.83
N LYS A 538 26.85 23.27 22.97
CA LYS A 538 28.31 23.23 23.14
C LYS A 538 28.90 21.88 22.72
N GLN A 539 28.35 20.78 23.24
CA GLN A 539 28.75 19.41 22.89
C GLN A 539 28.57 19.11 21.39
N ARG A 540 27.55 19.67 20.73
CA ARG A 540 27.35 19.50 19.28
C ARG A 540 28.42 20.26 18.49
N VAL A 541 28.70 21.50 18.87
CA VAL A 541 29.71 22.35 18.22
C VAL A 541 31.10 21.75 18.37
N ASP A 542 31.47 21.34 19.58
CA ASP A 542 32.79 20.75 19.85
C ASP A 542 32.98 19.45 19.09
N ARG A 543 31.95 18.60 19.00
CA ARG A 543 32.00 17.39 18.16
C ARG A 543 32.21 17.71 16.68
N ILE A 544 31.59 18.76 16.17
CA ILE A 544 31.78 19.17 14.77
C ILE A 544 33.23 19.61 14.55
N LYS A 545 33.78 20.40 15.48
CA LYS A 545 35.19 20.84 15.44
C LYS A 545 36.15 19.64 15.45
N GLN A 546 35.97 18.72 16.40
CA GLN A 546 36.78 17.50 16.51
C GLN A 546 36.69 16.64 15.25
N LYS A 547 35.48 16.45 14.69
CA LYS A 547 35.31 15.70 13.43
C LYS A 547 36.04 16.35 12.26
N LYS A 548 35.93 17.67 12.10
CA LYS A 548 36.65 18.41 11.05
C LYS A 548 38.17 18.27 11.20
N ALA A 549 38.69 18.48 12.40
CA ALA A 549 40.11 18.33 12.69
C ALA A 549 40.61 16.91 12.42
N SER A 550 39.89 15.89 12.86
CA SER A 550 40.25 14.48 12.62
C SER A 550 40.24 14.11 11.13
N TRP A 551 39.33 14.70 10.35
CA TRP A 551 39.26 14.45 8.91
C TRP A 551 40.42 15.11 8.17
N LEU A 552 40.75 16.36 8.53
CA LEU A 552 41.91 17.07 7.97
C LEU A 552 43.22 16.35 8.30
N ALA A 553 43.38 15.88 9.54
CA ALA A 553 44.56 15.13 9.95
C ALA A 553 44.71 13.79 9.21
N LYS A 554 43.61 13.09 8.92
CA LYS A 554 43.65 11.86 8.10
C LYS A 554 44.06 12.16 6.66
N ARG A 555 43.50 13.21 6.06
CA ARG A 555 43.85 13.59 4.70
C ARG A 555 45.33 13.95 4.54
N ALA A 556 45.89 14.66 5.52
CA ALA A 556 47.31 15.01 5.54
C ALA A 556 48.25 13.84 5.85
N ALA A 557 47.73 12.69 6.30
CA ALA A 557 48.50 11.46 6.50
C ALA A 557 48.39 10.49 5.31
N ASP A 558 47.38 10.67 4.44
CA ASP A 558 47.21 9.95 3.18
C ASP A 558 47.95 10.63 2.01
N GLU A 559 48.30 11.92 2.16
CA GLU A 559 49.23 12.71 1.32
C GLU A 559 50.68 12.48 1.76
#